data_AF-A0A976AXX5-F1
#
_entry.id   AF-A0A976AXX5-F1
#
_cell.length_a   1.000
_cell.length_b   1.000
_cell.length_c   1.000
_cell.angle_alpha   90.00
_cell.angle_beta   90.00
_cell.angle_gamma   90.00
#
_symmetry.space_group_name_H-M   'P 1'
#
loop_
_entity.id
_entity.type
_entity.pdbx_description
1 polymer ?
#
loop_
_entity_poly.entity_id
_entity_poly.type
_entity_poly.pdbx_seq_one_letter_code
_entity_poly.pdbx_strand_id
1 'polypeptide(L)'
;MGRLATIVSVIGTAFASAMAYGFVSAGLGDNPQTAPPSAKPLAFSPAGAKPTLTDTAAFASGPSEPADPNRFTRRIRDILGSVDLTADEKSDQLWKILESHAREPAIARYLLDSMQFIKPTNKERVIERVEAALHHGAQDDGVKRALINLLSAQFEHDASIAAAAETQLSGNPLVLASLRKAANSNDHATAHQAVLQYSRLGEVQDSLTRLDTARSNGTINASEYVREIGFHLPLIKDPAQQQQLLDRMEDSGLPGQELAELLATTAQLPHALSSLSSASLHTIRRVLADNPPAFAVDLLDLDVLALARYNRWASASSAIANALSGEPIPDLLATLVMLPDADPRALMAVAASPMSEPVMQVLTERGLVNDALQRLDRFESAPGNTAVASGIVADIRAKLTRRSARQSP
;
A
#
# COMPACT_ATOMS: atom_id res chain seq x y z
N MET A 1 17.99 33.83 8.48
CA MET A 1 17.81 32.49 9.10
C MET A 1 16.50 31.78 8.70
N GLY A 2 15.34 32.46 8.58
CA GLY A 2 14.03 31.78 8.45
C GLY A 2 13.81 30.76 7.32
N ARG A 3 14.43 30.91 6.13
CA ARG A 3 14.10 30.07 4.95
C ARG A 3 14.60 28.62 5.00
N LEU A 4 15.65 28.32 5.78
CA LEU A 4 16.19 26.95 5.88
C LEU A 4 15.28 26.03 6.72
N ALA A 5 14.70 26.56 7.81
CA ALA A 5 13.81 25.79 8.69
C ALA A 5 12.55 25.30 7.97
N THR A 6 12.00 26.10 7.04
CA THR A 6 10.82 25.72 6.23
C THR A 6 11.10 24.51 5.34
N ILE A 7 12.28 24.44 4.70
CA ILE A 7 12.64 23.33 3.81
C ILE A 7 12.81 22.04 4.61
N VAL A 8 13.49 22.08 5.77
CA VAL A 8 13.67 20.90 6.64
C VAL A 8 12.32 20.39 7.16
N SER A 9 11.40 21.28 7.54
CA SER A 9 10.05 20.89 8.00
C SER A 9 9.20 20.24 6.90
N VAL A 10 9.31 20.74 5.66
CA VAL A 10 8.62 20.16 4.49
C VAL A 10 9.23 18.81 4.09
N ILE A 11 10.56 18.66 4.14
CA ILE A 11 11.20 17.36 3.86
C ILE A 11 10.82 16.33 4.94
N GLY A 12 10.86 16.70 6.23
CA GLY A 12 10.46 15.80 7.32
C GLY A 12 9.01 15.32 7.21
N THR A 13 8.09 16.21 6.85
CA THR A 13 6.68 15.83 6.62
C THR A 13 6.47 15.08 5.30
N ALA A 14 7.23 15.37 4.25
CA ALA A 14 7.19 14.60 2.99
C ALA A 14 7.74 13.17 3.16
N PHE A 15 8.85 12.99 3.89
CA PHE A 15 9.43 11.66 4.17
C PHE A 15 8.51 10.83 5.08
N ALA A 16 7.95 11.45 6.12
CA ALA A 16 6.93 10.80 6.96
C ALA A 16 5.66 10.46 6.16
N SER A 17 5.24 11.34 5.23
CA SER A 17 4.11 11.06 4.34
C SER A 17 4.42 9.91 3.39
N ALA A 18 5.59 9.87 2.75
CA ALA A 18 5.97 8.76 1.87
C ALA A 18 6.03 7.42 2.62
N MET A 19 6.48 7.41 3.89
CA MET A 19 6.46 6.20 4.71
C MET A 19 5.06 5.80 5.22
N ALA A 20 4.11 6.75 5.33
CA ALA A 20 2.72 6.46 5.72
C ALA A 20 1.81 6.10 4.53
N TYR A 21 1.96 6.77 3.39
CA TYR A 21 1.12 6.57 2.18
C TYR A 21 1.39 5.25 1.45
N GLY A 22 2.45 4.50 1.82
CA GLY A 22 2.69 3.13 1.32
C GLY A 22 1.54 2.15 1.59
N PHE A 23 0.60 2.49 2.48
CA PHE A 23 -0.62 1.72 2.73
C PHE A 23 -1.82 2.04 1.79
N VAL A 24 -1.75 3.10 0.97
CA VAL A 24 -2.88 3.53 0.12
C VAL A 24 -2.44 3.79 -1.33
N SER A 25 -2.75 2.82 -2.20
CA SER A 25 -2.75 2.91 -3.67
C SER A 25 -1.41 3.23 -4.36
N ALA A 26 -0.73 2.17 -4.79
CA ALA A 26 0.33 2.23 -5.80
C ALA A 26 -0.11 1.46 -7.06
N GLY A 27 -1.02 2.05 -7.84
CA GLY A 27 -1.35 1.54 -9.17
C GLY A 27 -0.26 1.90 -10.18
N LEU A 28 0.63 0.95 -10.50
CA LEU A 28 1.47 1.09 -11.70
C LEU A 28 0.59 0.91 -12.95
N GLY A 29 0.72 1.83 -13.90
CA GLY A 29 -0.08 1.83 -15.13
C GLY A 29 0.47 0.91 -16.21
N ASP A 30 -0.42 0.45 -17.09
CA ASP A 30 -0.08 -0.31 -18.29
C ASP A 30 0.88 0.46 -19.21
N ASN A 31 1.93 -0.23 -19.68
CA ASN A 31 2.87 0.31 -20.65
C ASN A 31 2.75 -0.50 -21.96
N PRO A 32 2.11 0.02 -23.02
CA PRO A 32 1.68 -0.78 -24.14
C PRO A 32 2.78 -1.03 -25.20
N GLN A 33 2.68 -2.20 -25.85
CA GLN A 33 3.29 -2.57 -27.14
C GLN A 33 4.82 -2.71 -27.22
N THR A 34 5.26 -3.97 -27.29
CA THR A 34 6.08 -4.39 -28.44
C THR A 34 5.29 -5.45 -29.23
N ALA A 35 5.27 -5.36 -30.56
CA ALA A 35 4.47 -6.22 -31.41
C ALA A 35 5.29 -6.74 -32.62
N PRO A 36 5.36 -8.07 -32.86
CA PRO A 36 5.92 -8.63 -34.08
C PRO A 36 4.91 -8.58 -35.25
N PRO A 37 5.36 -8.65 -36.52
CA PRO A 37 4.55 -8.17 -37.64
C PRO A 37 3.75 -9.22 -38.43
N SER A 38 2.59 -8.77 -38.93
CA SER A 38 1.96 -9.09 -40.23
C SER A 38 1.89 -10.55 -40.73
N ALA A 39 0.65 -11.07 -40.78
CA ALA A 39 0.19 -11.96 -41.84
C ALA A 39 -1.00 -11.31 -42.59
N LYS A 40 -1.22 -11.67 -43.86
CA LYS A 40 -2.12 -10.95 -44.79
C LYS A 40 -3.62 -11.34 -44.66
N PRO A 41 -4.54 -10.45 -45.08
CA PRO A 41 -5.98 -10.67 -44.94
C PRO A 41 -6.57 -11.56 -46.04
N LEU A 42 -7.73 -12.14 -45.75
CA LEU A 42 -8.71 -12.59 -46.74
C LEU A 42 -10.02 -11.84 -46.51
N ALA A 43 -10.58 -11.27 -47.58
CA ALA A 43 -11.81 -10.50 -47.52
C ALA A 43 -12.98 -11.31 -48.12
N PHE A 44 -14.13 -11.27 -47.44
CA PHE A 44 -15.44 -11.52 -48.05
C PHE A 44 -16.49 -10.58 -47.45
N SER A 45 -17.49 -10.24 -48.27
CA SER A 45 -18.51 -9.21 -48.03
C SER A 45 -19.68 -9.44 -49.02
N PRO A 46 -20.81 -8.73 -48.96
CA PRO A 46 -21.84 -8.88 -47.94
C PRO A 46 -23.25 -9.11 -48.54
N ALA A 47 -24.20 -9.63 -47.75
CA ALA A 47 -25.65 -9.47 -48.00
C ALA A 47 -26.48 -9.92 -46.77
N GLY A 48 -27.66 -9.32 -46.57
CA GLY A 48 -28.64 -9.75 -45.55
C GLY A 48 -29.44 -8.60 -44.94
N ALA A 49 -30.53 -8.19 -45.59
CA ALA A 49 -31.33 -7.04 -45.14
C ALA A 49 -32.50 -7.42 -44.21
N LYS A 50 -32.70 -6.54 -43.22
CA LYS A 50 -33.97 -6.07 -42.61
C LYS A 50 -35.28 -6.41 -43.37
N PRO A 51 -36.45 -6.54 -42.69
CA PRO A 51 -37.03 -5.35 -42.02
C PRO A 51 -38.04 -5.51 -40.84
N THR A 52 -38.27 -4.35 -40.17
CA THR A 52 -39.52 -3.92 -39.47
C THR A 52 -39.98 -4.66 -38.19
N LEU A 53 -40.76 -4.08 -37.26
CA LEU A 53 -41.54 -2.82 -37.20
C LEU A 53 -41.56 -2.22 -35.75
N THR A 54 -41.87 -0.93 -35.63
CA THR A 54 -42.48 -0.13 -34.50
C THR A 54 -42.88 -0.82 -33.18
N ASP A 55 -42.92 -0.18 -31.99
CA ASP A 55 -42.38 1.07 -31.38
C ASP A 55 -42.79 1.01 -29.86
N THR A 56 -42.82 2.00 -28.94
CA THR A 56 -42.68 3.47 -28.94
C THR A 56 -42.20 3.96 -27.56
N ALA A 57 -41.21 4.86 -27.46
CA ALA A 57 -40.95 5.70 -26.26
C ALA A 57 -39.91 6.82 -26.52
N ALA A 58 -40.37 8.07 -26.69
CA ALA A 58 -39.46 9.21 -26.85
C ALA A 58 -39.01 9.78 -25.49
N PHE A 59 -37.88 9.31 -24.96
CA PHE A 59 -37.17 10.04 -23.91
C PHE A 59 -36.39 11.20 -24.52
N ALA A 60 -36.75 12.43 -24.13
CA ALA A 60 -36.10 13.64 -24.63
C ALA A 60 -34.64 13.71 -24.15
N SER A 61 -33.70 13.47 -25.06
CA SER A 61 -32.28 13.70 -24.85
C SER A 61 -32.01 15.21 -24.81
N GLY A 62 -32.18 15.82 -23.63
CA GLY A 62 -31.66 17.15 -23.36
C GLY A 62 -30.13 17.17 -23.56
N PRO A 63 -29.54 18.30 -24.00
CA PRO A 63 -28.10 18.39 -24.18
C PRO A 63 -27.40 18.19 -22.84
N SER A 64 -26.53 17.18 -22.77
CA SER A 64 -25.65 16.96 -21.62
C SER A 64 -24.58 18.06 -21.60
N GLU A 65 -24.90 19.16 -20.93
CA GLU A 65 -23.96 20.23 -20.57
C GLU A 65 -22.72 19.60 -19.90
N PRO A 66 -21.49 19.89 -20.35
CA PRO A 66 -20.30 19.29 -19.77
C PRO A 66 -20.20 19.68 -18.29
N ALA A 67 -20.24 18.69 -17.40
CA ALA A 67 -20.30 18.92 -15.97
C ALA A 67 -19.06 19.69 -15.48
N ASP A 68 -19.24 20.93 -15.01
CA ASP A 68 -18.18 21.68 -14.34
C ASP A 68 -17.68 20.85 -13.13
N PRO A 69 -16.42 20.38 -13.14
CA PRO A 69 -15.91 19.53 -12.07
C PRO A 69 -15.89 20.26 -10.72
N ASN A 70 -15.86 21.61 -10.71
CA ASN A 70 -15.93 22.40 -9.49
C ASN A 70 -17.34 22.39 -8.88
N ARG A 71 -18.38 22.59 -9.70
CA ARG A 71 -19.79 22.47 -9.31
C ARG A 71 -20.14 21.05 -8.85
N PHE A 72 -19.62 20.03 -9.54
CA PHE A 72 -19.80 18.63 -9.17
C PHE A 72 -19.14 18.28 -7.82
N THR A 73 -17.84 18.59 -7.69
CA THR A 73 -17.07 18.32 -6.45
C THR A 73 -17.63 19.11 -5.26
N ARG A 74 -18.16 20.32 -5.48
CA ARG A 74 -18.85 21.10 -4.45
C ARG A 74 -20.09 20.37 -3.96
N ARG A 75 -20.99 19.93 -4.85
CA ARG A 75 -22.22 19.21 -4.47
C ARG A 75 -21.95 17.97 -3.60
N ILE A 76 -20.90 17.19 -3.90
CA ILE A 76 -20.51 16.03 -3.08
C ILE A 76 -20.05 16.49 -1.69
N ARG A 77 -19.21 17.53 -1.63
CA ARG A 77 -18.74 18.12 -0.37
C ARG A 77 -19.89 18.66 0.48
N ASP A 78 -20.87 19.30 -0.14
CA ASP A 78 -22.06 19.86 0.53
C ASP A 78 -22.91 18.74 1.15
N ILE A 79 -23.10 17.60 0.44
CA ILE A 79 -23.80 16.42 0.97
C ILE A 79 -23.02 15.77 2.12
N LEU A 80 -21.71 15.55 1.96
CA LEU A 80 -20.87 14.95 3.00
C LEU A 80 -20.80 15.84 4.26
N GLY A 81 -20.68 17.16 4.07
CA GLY A 81 -20.51 18.16 5.13
C GLY A 81 -21.81 18.64 5.80
N SER A 82 -22.99 18.38 5.23
CA SER A 82 -24.26 18.74 5.86
C SER A 82 -24.42 18.03 7.20
N VAL A 83 -24.84 18.77 8.24
CA VAL A 83 -25.16 18.22 9.56
C VAL A 83 -26.62 17.75 9.67
N ASP A 84 -27.46 18.17 8.74
CA ASP A 84 -28.91 17.91 8.71
C ASP A 84 -29.27 16.56 8.07
N LEU A 85 -28.30 15.93 7.38
CA LEU A 85 -28.48 14.63 6.73
C LEU A 85 -27.89 13.49 7.57
N THR A 86 -28.68 12.45 7.79
CA THR A 86 -28.21 11.17 8.33
C THR A 86 -27.22 10.46 7.38
N ALA A 87 -26.47 9.48 7.89
CA ALA A 87 -25.54 8.70 7.07
C ALA A 87 -26.27 7.95 5.92
N ASP A 88 -27.44 7.39 6.19
CA ASP A 88 -28.28 6.73 5.20
C ASP A 88 -28.81 7.69 4.12
N GLU A 89 -29.19 8.93 4.48
CA GLU A 89 -29.58 9.96 3.52
C GLU A 89 -28.41 10.45 2.67
N LYS A 90 -27.21 10.58 3.24
CA LYS A 90 -25.99 10.90 2.49
C LYS A 90 -25.65 9.80 1.49
N SER A 91 -25.75 8.53 1.91
CA SER A 91 -25.61 7.37 1.02
C SER A 91 -26.66 7.41 -0.10
N ASP A 92 -27.94 7.61 0.22
CA ASP A 92 -29.02 7.70 -0.77
C ASP A 92 -28.86 8.85 -1.77
N GLN A 93 -28.32 9.99 -1.35
CA GLN A 93 -28.07 11.12 -2.25
C GLN A 93 -26.84 10.91 -3.14
N LEU A 94 -25.74 10.39 -2.61
CA LEU A 94 -24.56 10.08 -3.43
C LEU A 94 -24.84 8.91 -4.40
N TRP A 95 -25.63 7.92 -4.00
CA TRP A 95 -26.02 6.81 -4.87
C TRP A 95 -26.87 7.26 -6.06
N LYS A 96 -27.82 8.18 -5.87
CA LYS A 96 -28.59 8.80 -6.97
C LYS A 96 -27.71 9.65 -7.92
N ILE A 97 -26.61 10.20 -7.42
CA ILE A 97 -25.62 10.91 -8.25
C ILE A 97 -24.76 9.88 -9.02
N LEU A 98 -24.42 8.74 -8.42
CA LEU A 98 -23.73 7.63 -9.10
C LEU A 98 -24.56 7.06 -10.24
N GLU A 99 -25.85 6.78 -10.02
CA GLU A 99 -26.78 6.28 -11.03
C GLU A 99 -26.89 7.21 -12.26
N SER A 100 -26.82 8.53 -12.04
CA SER A 100 -26.86 9.53 -13.12
C SER A 100 -25.51 9.74 -13.85
N HIS A 101 -24.39 9.36 -13.26
CA HIS A 101 -23.03 9.50 -13.83
C HIS A 101 -22.32 8.15 -14.03
N ALA A 102 -23.06 7.03 -14.05
CA ALA A 102 -22.51 5.68 -14.15
C ALA A 102 -21.72 5.40 -15.45
N ARG A 103 -21.83 6.28 -16.45
CA ARG A 103 -21.08 6.25 -17.71
C ARG A 103 -19.77 7.06 -17.68
N GLU A 104 -19.41 7.65 -16.54
CA GLU A 104 -18.25 8.52 -16.37
C GLU A 104 -17.29 7.94 -15.31
N PRO A 105 -16.37 7.03 -15.68
CA PRO A 105 -15.61 6.22 -14.72
C PRO A 105 -14.78 6.99 -13.69
N ALA A 106 -14.33 8.21 -14.01
CA ALA A 106 -13.63 9.06 -13.05
C ALA A 106 -14.57 9.60 -11.96
N ILE A 107 -15.78 10.04 -12.35
CA ILE A 107 -16.82 10.51 -11.43
C ILE A 107 -17.37 9.35 -10.60
N ALA A 108 -17.67 8.21 -11.24
CA ALA A 108 -18.20 7.03 -10.58
C ALA A 108 -17.25 6.52 -9.47
N ARG A 109 -15.94 6.44 -9.75
CA ARG A 109 -14.93 6.12 -8.73
C ARG A 109 -14.91 7.13 -7.59
N TYR A 110 -14.81 8.44 -7.89
CA TYR A 110 -14.77 9.47 -6.86
C TYR A 110 -16.00 9.45 -5.93
N LEU A 111 -17.19 9.12 -6.46
CA LEU A 111 -18.40 8.90 -5.66
C LEU A 111 -18.32 7.65 -4.77
N LEU A 112 -17.85 6.53 -5.32
CA LEU A 112 -17.69 5.26 -4.58
C LEU A 112 -16.64 5.38 -3.47
N ASP A 113 -15.53 6.06 -3.74
CA ASP A 113 -14.49 6.38 -2.76
C ASP A 113 -15.00 7.38 -1.70
N SER A 114 -15.80 8.36 -2.10
CA SER A 114 -16.48 9.27 -1.15
C SER A 114 -17.47 8.53 -0.23
N MET A 115 -18.15 7.49 -0.73
CA MET A 115 -19.12 6.70 0.04
C MET A 115 -18.46 5.73 1.04
N GLN A 116 -17.21 5.33 0.85
CA GLN A 116 -16.47 4.47 1.81
C GLN A 116 -16.33 5.11 3.20
N PHE A 117 -16.40 6.44 3.30
CA PHE A 117 -16.33 7.18 4.57
C PHE A 117 -17.71 7.40 5.24
N ILE A 118 -18.80 6.98 4.59
CA ILE A 118 -20.15 7.04 5.16
C ILE A 118 -20.42 5.73 5.90
N LYS A 119 -20.98 5.84 7.11
CA LYS A 119 -21.37 4.70 7.95
C LYS A 119 -22.90 4.61 8.03
N PRO A 120 -23.58 4.10 6.98
CA PRO A 120 -25.03 3.95 6.98
C PRO A 120 -25.48 2.92 8.02
N THR A 121 -26.67 3.11 8.58
CA THR A 121 -27.28 2.12 9.48
C THR A 121 -27.80 0.93 8.70
N ASN A 122 -28.37 1.16 7.51
CA ASN A 122 -28.85 0.10 6.63
C ASN A 122 -27.73 -0.41 5.70
N LYS A 123 -26.81 -1.18 6.29
CA LYS A 123 -25.71 -1.84 5.57
C LYS A 123 -26.20 -2.83 4.51
N GLU A 124 -27.29 -3.57 4.78
CA GLU A 124 -27.88 -4.55 3.86
C GLU A 124 -28.27 -3.91 2.52
N ARG A 125 -29.00 -2.79 2.54
CA ARG A 125 -29.39 -2.02 1.34
C ARG A 125 -28.20 -1.48 0.53
N VAL A 126 -27.04 -1.26 1.15
CA VAL A 126 -25.81 -0.88 0.45
C VAL A 126 -25.13 -2.10 -0.18
N ILE A 127 -25.15 -3.24 0.48
CA ILE A 127 -24.65 -4.52 -0.07
C ILE A 127 -25.48 -4.92 -1.30
N GLU A 128 -26.81 -4.94 -1.19
CA GLU A 128 -27.73 -5.23 -2.32
C GLU A 128 -27.45 -4.31 -3.53
N ARG A 129 -27.28 -3.02 -3.28
CA ARG A 129 -26.96 -2.01 -4.29
C ARG A 129 -25.63 -2.26 -4.99
N VAL A 130 -24.60 -2.61 -4.23
CA VAL A 130 -23.28 -2.92 -4.80
C VAL A 130 -23.33 -4.22 -5.61
N GLU A 131 -24.01 -5.25 -5.13
CA GLU A 131 -24.20 -6.49 -5.90
C GLU A 131 -24.97 -6.23 -7.21
N ALA A 132 -26.08 -5.47 -7.16
CA ALA A 132 -26.83 -5.10 -8.34
C ALA A 132 -25.98 -4.27 -9.32
N ALA A 133 -25.21 -3.31 -8.82
CA ALA A 133 -24.30 -2.51 -9.65
C ALA A 133 -23.23 -3.39 -10.33
N LEU A 134 -22.59 -4.32 -9.62
CA LEU A 134 -21.61 -5.26 -10.18
C LEU A 134 -22.19 -6.18 -11.26
N HIS A 135 -23.50 -6.46 -11.23
CA HIS A 135 -24.20 -7.22 -12.26
C HIS A 135 -24.76 -6.35 -13.41
N HIS A 136 -24.78 -5.02 -13.28
CA HIS A 136 -25.35 -4.11 -14.28
C HIS A 136 -24.32 -3.57 -15.29
N GLY A 137 -24.09 -4.39 -16.32
CA GLY A 137 -23.50 -3.96 -17.60
C GLY A 137 -21.97 -3.88 -17.64
N ALA A 138 -21.44 -3.45 -18.79
CA ALA A 138 -20.01 -3.30 -19.01
C ALA A 138 -19.48 -2.02 -18.34
N GLN A 139 -19.24 -2.09 -17.04
CA GLN A 139 -18.56 -1.03 -16.29
C GLN A 139 -17.04 -1.05 -16.54
N ASP A 140 -16.40 0.09 -16.29
CA ASP A 140 -14.94 0.21 -16.21
C ASP A 140 -14.39 -0.57 -15.00
N ASP A 141 -13.24 -1.21 -15.17
CA ASP A 141 -12.62 -2.06 -14.14
C ASP A 141 -12.28 -1.28 -12.87
N GLY A 142 -11.93 0.01 -12.98
CA GLY A 142 -11.73 0.89 -11.84
C GLY A 142 -13.02 1.14 -11.03
N VAL A 143 -14.18 1.18 -11.70
CA VAL A 143 -15.50 1.29 -11.04
C VAL A 143 -15.85 -0.02 -10.32
N LYS A 144 -15.61 -1.18 -10.95
CA LYS A 144 -15.80 -2.50 -10.31
C LYS A 144 -14.95 -2.65 -9.05
N ARG A 145 -13.67 -2.24 -9.11
CA ARG A 145 -12.77 -2.24 -7.95
C ARG A 145 -13.27 -1.30 -6.84
N ALA A 146 -13.73 -0.10 -7.18
CA ALA A 146 -14.27 0.85 -6.20
C ALA A 146 -15.61 0.39 -5.57
N LEU A 147 -16.45 -0.33 -6.32
CA LEU A 147 -17.64 -1.01 -5.78
C LEU A 147 -17.26 -2.08 -4.74
N ILE A 148 -16.27 -2.92 -5.02
CA ILE A 148 -15.76 -3.92 -4.07
C ILE A 148 -15.12 -3.27 -2.83
N ASN A 149 -14.44 -2.14 -2.98
CA ASN A 149 -13.93 -1.37 -1.84
C ASN A 149 -15.08 -0.78 -0.98
N LEU A 150 -16.14 -0.28 -1.60
CA LEU A 150 -17.34 0.20 -0.89
C LEU A 150 -18.05 -0.92 -0.12
N LEU A 151 -18.14 -2.12 -0.71
CA LEU A 151 -18.64 -3.33 -0.04
C LEU A 151 -17.78 -3.70 1.17
N SER A 152 -16.46 -3.74 0.99
CA SER A 152 -15.47 -4.00 2.04
C SER A 152 -15.61 -3.01 3.22
N ALA A 153 -15.83 -1.72 2.93
CA ALA A 153 -16.02 -0.69 3.95
C ALA A 153 -17.27 -0.92 4.84
N GLN A 154 -18.26 -1.71 4.40
CA GLN A 154 -19.44 -2.05 5.23
C GLN A 154 -19.18 -3.19 6.24
N PHE A 155 -17.95 -3.74 6.30
CA PHE A 155 -17.60 -4.87 7.17
C PHE A 155 -17.59 -4.53 8.66
N GLU A 156 -17.37 -3.26 9.03
CA GLU A 156 -17.24 -2.81 10.43
C GLU A 156 -18.33 -3.42 11.33
N HIS A 157 -17.92 -3.84 12.53
CA HIS A 157 -18.83 -4.37 13.54
C HIS A 157 -20.01 -3.43 13.77
N ASP A 158 -21.19 -3.99 13.97
CA ASP A 158 -22.36 -3.19 14.32
C ASP A 158 -22.26 -2.77 15.79
N ALA A 159 -22.16 -1.45 16.03
CA ALA A 159 -22.01 -0.90 17.38
C ALA A 159 -23.25 -1.08 18.28
N SER A 160 -24.35 -1.60 17.75
CA SER A 160 -25.49 -2.07 18.57
C SER A 160 -25.21 -3.39 19.30
N ILE A 161 -24.17 -4.13 18.92
CA ILE A 161 -23.84 -5.42 19.52
C ILE A 161 -22.97 -5.22 20.76
N ALA A 162 -23.54 -5.52 21.94
CA ALA A 162 -22.90 -5.28 23.22
C ALA A 162 -21.65 -6.13 23.47
N ALA A 163 -20.71 -5.58 24.26
CA ALA A 163 -19.37 -6.14 24.55
C ALA A 163 -19.34 -7.62 25.00
N ALA A 164 -20.43 -8.15 25.56
CA ALA A 164 -20.54 -9.57 25.90
C ALA A 164 -20.42 -10.51 24.68
N ALA A 165 -20.66 -10.02 23.46
CA ALA A 165 -20.56 -10.78 22.22
C ALA A 165 -19.27 -10.49 21.42
N GLU A 166 -18.41 -9.53 21.81
CA GLU A 166 -17.14 -9.22 21.12
C GLU A 166 -16.21 -10.43 20.99
N THR A 167 -16.33 -11.40 21.90
CA THR A 167 -15.58 -12.68 21.87
C THR A 167 -16.05 -13.67 20.79
N GLN A 168 -17.11 -13.36 20.04
CA GLN A 168 -17.62 -14.17 18.92
C GLN A 168 -17.89 -13.35 17.63
N LEU A 169 -17.56 -12.06 17.61
CA LEU A 169 -17.86 -11.19 16.47
C LEU A 169 -16.82 -11.30 15.34
N SER A 170 -17.01 -12.32 14.50
CA SER A 170 -16.77 -12.13 13.07
C SER A 170 -17.54 -10.88 12.59
N GLY A 171 -16.91 -10.02 11.77
CA GLY A 171 -17.56 -8.83 11.22
C GLY A 171 -18.71 -9.17 10.26
N ASN A 172 -19.28 -8.15 9.60
CA ASN A 172 -20.55 -8.27 8.88
C ASN A 172 -20.59 -9.50 7.92
N PRO A 173 -21.36 -10.56 8.23
CA PRO A 173 -21.29 -11.82 7.50
C PRO A 173 -21.88 -11.72 6.09
N LEU A 174 -22.77 -10.76 5.84
CA LEU A 174 -23.29 -10.46 4.50
C LEU A 174 -22.19 -9.88 3.60
N VAL A 175 -21.28 -9.07 4.16
CA VAL A 175 -20.13 -8.54 3.41
C VAL A 175 -19.16 -9.67 3.05
N LEU A 176 -18.84 -10.56 3.99
CA LEU A 176 -18.00 -11.73 3.69
C LEU A 176 -18.65 -12.66 2.68
N ALA A 177 -19.96 -12.91 2.76
CA ALA A 177 -20.68 -13.72 1.77
C ALA A 177 -20.66 -13.08 0.36
N SER A 178 -20.85 -11.77 0.28
CA SER A 178 -20.84 -11.00 -0.97
C SER A 178 -19.43 -10.92 -1.59
N LEU A 179 -18.39 -10.68 -0.77
CA LEU A 179 -16.99 -10.73 -1.21
C LEU A 179 -16.60 -12.15 -1.67
N ARG A 180 -17.02 -13.20 -0.95
CA ARG A 180 -16.83 -14.61 -1.33
C ARG A 180 -17.50 -14.94 -2.67
N LYS A 181 -18.68 -14.38 -2.95
CA LYS A 181 -19.40 -14.49 -4.22
C LYS A 181 -18.67 -13.73 -5.34
N ALA A 182 -18.25 -12.50 -5.08
CA ALA A 182 -17.51 -11.66 -6.03
C ALA A 182 -16.12 -12.21 -6.38
N ALA A 183 -15.43 -12.86 -5.44
CA ALA A 183 -14.15 -13.55 -5.66
C ALA A 183 -14.26 -14.72 -6.65
N ASN A 184 -15.48 -15.27 -6.83
CA ASN A 184 -15.80 -16.31 -7.81
C ASN A 184 -16.39 -15.73 -9.11
N SER A 185 -16.27 -14.42 -9.37
CA SER A 185 -16.76 -13.80 -10.60
C SER A 185 -15.93 -14.22 -11.82
N ASN A 186 -16.60 -14.35 -12.98
CA ASN A 186 -15.93 -14.47 -14.28
C ASN A 186 -15.30 -13.13 -14.73
N ASP A 187 -15.65 -12.01 -14.08
CA ASP A 187 -14.99 -10.73 -14.30
C ASP A 187 -13.71 -10.63 -13.48
N HIS A 188 -12.57 -10.50 -14.16
CA HIS A 188 -11.26 -10.49 -13.53
C HIS A 188 -11.07 -9.32 -12.55
N ALA A 189 -11.57 -8.12 -12.84
CA ALA A 189 -11.37 -6.96 -11.98
C ALA A 189 -12.25 -7.02 -10.72
N THR A 190 -13.46 -7.59 -10.82
CA THR A 190 -14.27 -7.95 -9.65
C THR A 190 -13.60 -9.04 -8.82
N ALA A 191 -13.16 -10.13 -9.44
CA ALA A 191 -12.57 -11.28 -8.72
C ALA A 191 -11.25 -10.94 -8.02
N HIS A 192 -10.32 -10.28 -8.72
CA HIS A 192 -9.04 -9.79 -8.20
C HIS A 192 -9.22 -8.95 -6.94
N GLN A 193 -10.05 -7.89 -7.00
CA GLN A 193 -10.27 -7.01 -5.85
C GLN A 193 -11.02 -7.71 -4.71
N ALA A 194 -11.97 -8.60 -5.04
CA ALA A 194 -12.73 -9.32 -4.03
C ALA A 194 -11.87 -10.35 -3.28
N VAL A 195 -10.89 -10.99 -3.93
CA VAL A 195 -9.89 -11.82 -3.26
C VAL A 195 -9.05 -10.99 -2.28
N LEU A 196 -8.52 -9.85 -2.71
CA LEU A 196 -7.64 -9.00 -1.89
C LEU A 196 -8.37 -8.31 -0.72
N GLN A 197 -9.67 -8.02 -0.86
CA GLN A 197 -10.48 -7.54 0.26
C GLN A 197 -10.95 -8.70 1.15
N TYR A 198 -11.30 -9.86 0.59
CA TYR A 198 -11.69 -11.00 1.39
C TYR A 198 -10.55 -11.51 2.28
N SER A 199 -9.32 -11.59 1.76
CA SER A 199 -8.18 -12.12 2.54
C SER A 199 -8.03 -11.39 3.86
N ARG A 200 -8.05 -10.05 3.85
CA ARG A 200 -7.84 -9.18 5.02
C ARG A 200 -9.00 -9.16 6.02
N LEU A 201 -10.20 -9.55 5.61
CA LEU A 201 -11.42 -9.49 6.45
C LEU A 201 -11.94 -10.87 6.89
N GLY A 202 -11.59 -11.92 6.15
CA GLY A 202 -12.04 -13.29 6.38
C GLY A 202 -11.19 -14.06 7.39
N GLU A 203 -11.72 -15.21 7.81
CA GLU A 203 -11.01 -16.17 8.65
C GLU A 203 -9.73 -16.66 7.98
N VAL A 204 -8.59 -16.58 8.70
CA VAL A 204 -7.23 -16.75 8.14
C VAL A 204 -7.09 -18.00 7.25
N GLN A 205 -7.68 -19.13 7.63
CA GLN A 205 -7.56 -20.39 6.85
C GLN A 205 -8.38 -20.38 5.55
N ASP A 206 -9.56 -19.75 5.52
CA ASP A 206 -10.35 -19.56 4.27
C ASP A 206 -9.69 -18.48 3.40
N SER A 207 -9.13 -17.43 4.01
CA SER A 207 -8.33 -16.42 3.32
C SER A 207 -7.09 -17.02 2.63
N LEU A 208 -6.29 -17.84 3.32
CA LEU A 208 -5.16 -18.56 2.73
C LEU A 208 -5.60 -19.50 1.59
N THR A 209 -6.67 -20.28 1.80
CA THR A 209 -7.24 -21.17 0.77
C THR A 209 -7.67 -20.40 -0.49
N ARG A 210 -8.20 -19.18 -0.31
CA ARG A 210 -8.58 -18.28 -1.41
C ARG A 210 -7.39 -17.67 -2.11
N LEU A 211 -6.35 -17.28 -1.38
CA LEU A 211 -5.09 -16.80 -1.96
C LEU A 211 -4.43 -17.89 -2.81
N ASP A 212 -4.36 -19.14 -2.32
CA ASP A 212 -3.85 -20.30 -3.08
C ASP A 212 -4.68 -20.54 -4.37
N THR A 213 -6.01 -20.48 -4.27
CA THR A 213 -6.93 -20.65 -5.41
C THR A 213 -6.78 -19.51 -6.43
N ALA A 214 -6.70 -18.27 -5.98
CA ALA A 214 -6.56 -17.10 -6.83
C ALA A 214 -5.18 -17.05 -7.52
N ARG A 215 -4.11 -17.45 -6.81
CA ARG A 215 -2.75 -17.51 -7.35
C ARG A 215 -2.57 -18.61 -8.40
N SER A 216 -3.25 -19.74 -8.24
CA SER A 216 -3.24 -20.85 -9.19
C SER A 216 -4.10 -20.60 -10.43
N ASN A 217 -5.25 -19.92 -10.28
CA ASN A 217 -6.10 -19.49 -11.40
C ASN A 217 -5.60 -18.21 -12.11
N GLY A 218 -4.52 -17.58 -11.63
CA GLY A 218 -3.95 -16.35 -12.20
C GLY A 218 -4.72 -15.06 -11.87
N THR A 219 -5.73 -15.13 -11.01
CA THR A 219 -6.54 -14.01 -10.52
C THR A 219 -5.74 -12.98 -9.71
N ILE A 220 -4.63 -13.41 -9.07
CA ILE A 220 -3.65 -12.53 -8.41
C ILE A 220 -2.23 -12.97 -8.80
N ASN A 221 -1.30 -12.01 -8.84
CA ASN A 221 0.10 -12.30 -9.16
C ASN A 221 0.92 -12.75 -7.93
N ALA A 222 2.18 -13.12 -8.13
CA ALA A 222 3.06 -13.62 -7.06
C ALA A 222 3.35 -12.57 -5.97
N SER A 223 3.54 -11.30 -6.34
CA SER A 223 3.81 -10.19 -5.41
C SER A 223 2.60 -9.95 -4.50
N GLU A 224 1.40 -9.98 -5.08
CA GLU A 224 0.14 -9.87 -4.36
C GLU A 224 -0.08 -11.04 -3.41
N TYR A 225 0.09 -12.28 -3.89
CA TYR A 225 -0.01 -13.49 -3.09
C TYR A 225 0.93 -13.48 -1.87
N VAL A 226 2.21 -13.17 -2.09
CA VAL A 226 3.21 -13.08 -1.02
C VAL A 226 2.90 -11.94 -0.05
N ARG A 227 2.45 -10.77 -0.54
CA ARG A 227 2.06 -9.63 0.30
C ARG A 227 0.89 -9.97 1.23
N GLU A 228 -0.15 -10.62 0.73
CA GLU A 228 -1.29 -11.00 1.56
C GLU A 228 -0.97 -12.18 2.52
N ILE A 229 -0.08 -13.11 2.13
CA ILE A 229 0.47 -14.10 3.07
C ILE A 229 1.29 -13.42 4.18
N GLY A 230 2.13 -12.43 3.83
CA GLY A 230 2.89 -11.64 4.80
C GLY A 230 1.99 -10.91 5.82
N PHE A 231 0.82 -10.43 5.40
CA PHE A 231 -0.19 -9.89 6.30
C PHE A 231 -0.76 -10.95 7.27
N HIS A 232 -0.98 -12.19 6.80
CA HIS A 232 -1.48 -13.28 7.64
C HIS A 232 -0.43 -13.91 8.58
N LEU A 233 0.85 -13.89 8.18
CA LEU A 233 1.93 -14.58 8.89
C LEU A 233 2.00 -14.28 10.41
N PRO A 234 1.93 -13.02 10.90
CA PRO A 234 1.93 -12.74 12.35
C PRO A 234 0.61 -13.06 13.06
N LEU A 235 -0.48 -13.34 12.34
CA LEU A 235 -1.79 -13.69 12.91
C LEU A 235 -1.90 -15.19 13.26
N ILE A 236 -0.98 -16.00 12.75
CA ILE A 236 -0.99 -17.47 12.87
C ILE A 236 -0.27 -17.90 14.14
N LYS A 237 -0.95 -18.67 14.98
CA LYS A 237 -0.45 -19.10 16.30
C LYS A 237 0.48 -20.31 16.27
N ASP A 238 0.48 -21.08 15.18
CA ASP A 238 1.33 -22.27 15.03
C ASP A 238 2.66 -21.92 14.32
N PRO A 239 3.82 -22.09 14.98
CA PRO A 239 5.12 -21.91 14.35
C PRO A 239 5.36 -22.79 13.12
N ALA A 240 4.78 -24.00 13.07
CA ALA A 240 4.95 -24.88 11.91
C ALA A 240 4.21 -24.34 10.69
N GLN A 241 2.96 -23.89 10.85
CA GLN A 241 2.24 -23.18 9.78
C GLN A 241 2.91 -21.85 9.40
N GLN A 242 3.49 -21.09 10.33
CA GLN A 242 4.27 -19.90 9.98
C GLN A 242 5.45 -20.23 9.05
N GLN A 243 6.26 -21.24 9.38
CA GLN A 243 7.39 -21.62 8.53
C GLN A 243 6.91 -22.14 7.16
N GLN A 244 5.88 -22.99 7.11
CA GLN A 244 5.29 -23.46 5.85
C GLN A 244 4.83 -22.33 4.92
N LEU A 245 4.38 -21.20 5.47
CA LEU A 245 4.02 -20.02 4.66
C LEU A 245 5.25 -19.24 4.20
N LEU A 246 6.30 -19.13 5.01
CA LEU A 246 7.58 -18.56 4.58
C LEU A 246 8.22 -19.38 3.46
N ASP A 247 8.19 -20.71 3.56
CA ASP A 247 8.67 -21.63 2.52
C ASP A 247 7.92 -21.36 1.18
N ARG A 248 6.59 -21.24 1.22
CA ARG A 248 5.77 -20.85 0.04
C ARG A 248 6.06 -19.43 -0.48
N MET A 249 6.49 -18.50 0.37
CA MET A 249 6.86 -17.15 -0.05
C MET A 249 8.19 -17.14 -0.79
N GLU A 250 9.16 -17.98 -0.39
CA GLU A 250 10.41 -18.20 -1.12
C GLU A 250 10.19 -18.98 -2.43
N ASP A 251 9.37 -20.04 -2.43
CA ASP A 251 8.99 -20.82 -3.62
C ASP A 251 8.04 -20.08 -4.59
N SER A 252 7.59 -18.86 -4.26
CA SER A 252 6.60 -18.09 -5.02
C SER A 252 7.02 -17.68 -6.44
N GLY A 253 8.33 -17.71 -6.72
CA GLY A 253 8.96 -17.23 -7.95
C GLY A 253 9.28 -15.74 -7.98
N LEU A 254 9.20 -15.03 -6.85
CA LEU A 254 9.58 -13.61 -6.78
C LEU A 254 11.11 -13.39 -6.81
N PRO A 255 11.58 -12.23 -7.32
CA PRO A 255 12.94 -11.77 -7.08
C PRO A 255 13.20 -11.60 -5.58
N GLY A 256 14.36 -12.07 -5.09
CA GLY A 256 14.68 -12.04 -3.65
C GLY A 256 14.67 -10.63 -3.02
N GLN A 257 15.01 -9.59 -3.78
CA GLN A 257 14.89 -8.19 -3.35
C GLN A 257 13.43 -7.73 -3.15
N GLU A 258 12.49 -8.21 -3.98
CA GLU A 258 11.07 -7.90 -3.84
C GLU A 258 10.47 -8.64 -2.64
N LEU A 259 10.81 -9.94 -2.49
CA LEU A 259 10.47 -10.71 -1.31
C LEU A 259 11.01 -10.07 -0.03
N ALA A 260 12.25 -9.55 -0.04
CA ALA A 260 12.83 -8.82 1.08
C ALA A 260 12.10 -7.49 1.38
N GLU A 261 11.64 -6.73 0.38
CA GLU A 261 10.82 -5.52 0.62
C GLU A 261 9.45 -5.87 1.25
N LEU A 262 8.81 -6.97 0.80
CA LEU A 262 7.55 -7.48 1.37
C LEU A 262 7.73 -8.03 2.79
N LEU A 263 8.82 -8.75 3.07
CA LEU A 263 9.13 -9.27 4.40
C LEU A 263 9.57 -8.18 5.38
N ALA A 264 10.32 -7.17 4.92
CA ALA A 264 10.64 -5.99 5.73
C ALA A 264 9.38 -5.21 6.12
N THR A 265 8.37 -5.16 5.23
CA THR A 265 7.06 -4.59 5.51
C THR A 265 6.27 -5.45 6.50
N THR A 266 6.30 -6.78 6.34
CA THR A 266 5.67 -7.74 7.26
C THR A 266 6.21 -7.62 8.70
N ALA A 267 7.53 -7.49 8.85
CA ALA A 267 8.19 -7.30 10.14
C ALA A 267 7.87 -5.95 10.84
N GLN A 268 7.27 -5.00 10.10
CA GLN A 268 6.83 -3.69 10.61
C GLN A 268 5.32 -3.61 10.87
N LEU A 269 4.56 -4.69 10.61
CA LEU A 269 3.15 -4.75 11.00
C LEU A 269 2.99 -4.73 12.53
N PRO A 270 1.91 -4.13 13.07
CA PRO A 270 1.65 -4.12 14.51
C PRO A 270 1.73 -5.52 15.13
N HIS A 271 2.45 -5.63 16.25
CA HIS A 271 2.69 -6.88 17.00
C HIS A 271 3.43 -8.01 16.26
N ALA A 272 3.87 -7.82 15.00
CA ALA A 272 4.48 -8.91 14.22
C ALA A 272 5.71 -9.53 14.90
N LEU A 273 6.66 -8.73 15.36
CA LEU A 273 7.89 -9.21 16.03
C LEU A 273 7.63 -9.96 17.34
N SER A 274 6.45 -9.77 17.96
CA SER A 274 6.04 -10.49 19.18
C SER A 274 5.15 -11.71 18.91
N SER A 275 4.70 -11.92 17.67
CA SER A 275 3.79 -13.01 17.27
C SER A 275 4.45 -14.02 16.32
N LEU A 276 5.47 -13.58 15.58
CA LEU A 276 6.32 -14.45 14.78
C LEU A 276 7.22 -15.32 15.68
N SER A 277 7.33 -16.60 15.38
CA SER A 277 8.23 -17.51 16.11
C SER A 277 9.69 -17.14 15.89
N SER A 278 10.58 -17.54 16.81
CA SER A 278 12.03 -17.35 16.65
C SER A 278 12.56 -17.95 15.34
N ALA A 279 12.07 -19.13 14.95
CA ALA A 279 12.44 -19.75 13.66
C ALA A 279 11.98 -18.87 12.48
N SER A 280 10.73 -18.40 12.50
CA SER A 280 10.17 -17.48 11.49
C SER A 280 11.00 -16.20 11.37
N LEU A 281 11.38 -15.61 12.50
CA LEU A 281 12.24 -14.42 12.58
C LEU A 281 13.66 -14.68 12.04
N HIS A 282 14.24 -15.86 12.30
CA HIS A 282 15.52 -16.26 11.74
C HIS A 282 15.44 -16.45 10.21
N THR A 283 14.39 -17.09 9.69
CA THR A 283 14.12 -17.24 8.25
C THR A 283 14.00 -15.88 7.57
N ILE A 284 13.17 -14.98 8.12
CA ILE A 284 13.02 -13.61 7.59
C ILE A 284 14.35 -12.85 7.63
N ARG A 285 15.08 -12.92 8.76
CA ARG A 285 16.39 -12.26 8.89
C ARG A 285 17.40 -12.75 7.86
N ARG A 286 17.39 -14.05 7.51
CA ARG A 286 18.20 -14.58 6.42
C ARG A 286 17.81 -13.94 5.09
N VAL A 287 16.54 -14.00 4.69
CA VAL A 287 16.10 -13.46 3.38
C VAL A 287 16.43 -11.96 3.25
N LEU A 288 16.28 -11.19 4.34
CA LEU A 288 16.71 -9.78 4.38
C LEU A 288 18.23 -9.60 4.25
N ALA A 289 19.04 -10.44 4.89
CA ALA A 289 20.50 -10.38 4.83
C ALA A 289 21.07 -10.85 3.48
N ASP A 290 20.43 -11.84 2.85
CA ASP A 290 20.77 -12.34 1.52
C ASP A 290 20.43 -11.32 0.41
N ASN A 291 19.46 -10.43 0.66
CA ASN A 291 18.91 -9.48 -0.33
C ASN A 291 18.84 -8.02 0.19
N PRO A 292 19.98 -7.38 0.51
CA PRO A 292 19.99 -5.96 0.85
C PRO A 292 19.57 -5.09 -0.35
N PRO A 293 18.83 -4.00 -0.14
CA PRO A 293 18.49 -3.05 -1.20
C PRO A 293 19.73 -2.28 -1.63
N ALA A 294 20.17 -2.50 -2.87
CA ALA A 294 21.26 -1.75 -3.46
C ALA A 294 20.81 -0.34 -3.86
N PHE A 295 21.65 0.66 -3.59
CA PHE A 295 21.53 1.97 -4.24
C PHE A 295 22.01 1.88 -5.69
N ALA A 296 21.62 2.84 -6.53
CA ALA A 296 22.15 2.94 -7.89
C ALA A 296 23.68 3.08 -7.88
N VAL A 297 24.36 2.47 -8.86
CA VAL A 297 25.82 2.54 -9.01
C VAL A 297 26.30 4.00 -9.16
N ASP A 298 25.44 4.85 -9.74
CA ASP A 298 25.66 6.28 -9.79
C ASP A 298 25.37 6.93 -8.42
N LEU A 299 26.33 7.73 -7.93
CA LEU A 299 26.20 8.52 -6.69
C LEU A 299 25.41 9.82 -6.93
N LEU A 300 25.22 10.22 -8.19
CA LEU A 300 24.43 11.41 -8.59
C LEU A 300 22.96 11.32 -8.16
N ASP A 301 22.36 10.14 -8.33
CA ASP A 301 20.93 9.96 -8.13
C ASP A 301 20.63 9.62 -6.66
N LEU A 302 20.39 10.66 -5.86
CA LEU A 302 19.86 10.52 -4.51
C LEU A 302 18.34 10.27 -4.58
N ASP A 303 17.96 9.08 -5.08
CA ASP A 303 16.57 8.65 -5.08
C ASP A 303 16.04 8.55 -3.63
N VAL A 304 15.04 9.38 -3.33
CA VAL A 304 14.33 9.42 -2.05
C VAL A 304 13.60 8.10 -1.79
N LEU A 305 13.15 7.40 -2.83
CA LEU A 305 12.53 6.08 -2.69
C LEU A 305 13.57 5.01 -2.33
N ALA A 306 14.76 5.02 -2.92
CA ALA A 306 15.88 4.16 -2.52
C ALA A 306 16.32 4.41 -1.07
N LEU A 307 16.41 5.68 -0.63
CA LEU A 307 16.65 5.99 0.79
C LEU A 307 15.55 5.44 1.70
N ALA A 308 14.27 5.60 1.32
CA ALA A 308 13.15 5.09 2.10
C ALA A 308 13.12 3.55 2.16
N ARG A 309 13.43 2.87 1.04
CA ARG A 309 13.60 1.41 0.95
C ARG A 309 14.73 0.91 1.84
N TYR A 310 15.91 1.52 1.75
CA TYR A 310 17.04 1.17 2.60
C TYR A 310 16.69 1.37 4.08
N ASN A 311 16.08 2.50 4.44
CA ASN A 311 15.65 2.74 5.82
C ASN A 311 14.61 1.73 6.30
N ARG A 312 13.64 1.32 5.45
CA ARG A 312 12.66 0.28 5.78
C ARG A 312 13.36 -1.05 6.05
N TRP A 313 14.22 -1.50 5.14
CA TRP A 313 14.99 -2.74 5.27
C TRP A 313 15.91 -2.74 6.50
N ALA A 314 16.65 -1.65 6.73
CA ALA A 314 17.54 -1.49 7.88
C ALA A 314 16.76 -1.51 9.21
N SER A 315 15.62 -0.80 9.26
CA SER A 315 14.74 -0.79 10.44
C SER A 315 14.16 -2.16 10.73
N ALA A 316 13.69 -2.89 9.71
CA ALA A 316 13.19 -4.26 9.86
C ALA A 316 14.30 -5.21 10.34
N SER A 317 15.46 -5.20 9.68
CA SER A 317 16.61 -6.05 10.01
C SER A 317 17.08 -5.84 11.45
N SER A 318 17.23 -4.58 11.87
CA SER A 318 17.60 -4.24 13.26
C SER A 318 16.49 -4.55 14.27
N ALA A 319 15.21 -4.38 13.92
CA ALA A 319 14.13 -4.72 14.84
C ALA A 319 13.99 -6.24 15.05
N ILE A 320 14.21 -7.05 14.02
CA ILE A 320 14.28 -8.51 14.12
C ILE A 320 15.53 -8.94 14.90
N ALA A 321 16.69 -8.34 14.64
CA ALA A 321 17.91 -8.65 15.39
C ALA A 321 17.76 -8.30 16.89
N ASN A 322 17.15 -7.16 17.23
CA ASN A 322 16.75 -6.79 18.58
C ASN A 322 15.79 -7.83 19.21
N ALA A 323 14.77 -8.29 18.46
CA ALA A 323 13.83 -9.31 18.95
C ALA A 323 14.49 -10.68 19.21
N LEU A 324 15.57 -11.01 18.50
CA LEU A 324 16.30 -12.27 18.64
C LEU A 324 17.47 -12.23 19.66
N SER A 325 18.03 -11.05 19.96
CA SER A 325 19.26 -10.91 20.76
C SER A 325 19.15 -9.98 21.98
N GLY A 326 18.17 -9.08 22.01
CA GLY A 326 18.08 -7.99 22.98
C GLY A 326 19.07 -6.83 22.74
N GLU A 327 19.87 -6.84 21.67
CA GLU A 327 20.72 -5.69 21.32
C GLU A 327 19.86 -4.49 20.88
N PRO A 328 20.10 -3.27 21.38
CA PRO A 328 19.27 -2.11 21.05
C PRO A 328 19.26 -1.76 19.56
N ILE A 329 18.09 -1.38 19.03
CA ILE A 329 17.92 -0.96 17.63
C ILE A 329 18.89 0.19 17.22
N PRO A 330 19.18 1.23 18.05
CA PRO A 330 20.17 2.25 17.71
C PRO A 330 21.59 1.68 17.50
N ASP A 331 22.00 0.72 18.33
CA ASP A 331 23.30 0.05 18.27
C ASP A 331 23.45 -0.84 17.04
N LEU A 332 22.40 -1.58 16.70
CA LEU A 332 22.32 -2.39 15.48
C LEU A 332 22.37 -1.51 14.22
N LEU A 333 21.59 -0.41 14.19
CA LEU A 333 21.60 0.54 13.06
C LEU A 333 22.95 1.28 12.92
N ALA A 334 23.56 1.71 14.03
CA ALA A 334 24.87 2.35 14.03
C ALA A 334 25.97 1.39 13.53
N THR A 335 25.89 0.11 13.87
CA THR A 335 26.80 -0.93 13.37
C THR A 335 26.60 -1.14 11.87
N LEU A 336 25.35 -1.25 11.42
CA LEU A 336 24.98 -1.50 10.01
C LEU A 336 25.47 -0.41 9.05
N VAL A 337 25.26 0.87 9.38
CA VAL A 337 25.69 1.99 8.51
C VAL A 337 27.19 2.27 8.54
N MET A 338 27.93 1.62 9.45
CA MET A 338 29.38 1.77 9.61
C MET A 338 30.19 0.53 9.18
N LEU A 339 29.56 -0.48 8.57
CA LEU A 339 30.28 -1.61 7.95
C LEU A 339 31.32 -1.11 6.93
N PRO A 340 32.52 -1.72 6.80
CA PRO A 340 33.63 -1.16 6.04
C PRO A 340 33.31 -0.77 4.59
N ASP A 341 32.38 -1.50 3.98
CA ASP A 341 31.90 -1.44 2.60
C ASP A 341 30.52 -0.75 2.45
N ALA A 342 29.86 -0.36 3.55
CA ALA A 342 28.54 0.30 3.49
C ALA A 342 28.58 1.65 2.72
N ASP A 343 27.68 1.78 1.74
CA ASP A 343 27.45 2.99 0.96
C ASP A 343 27.14 4.19 1.88
N PRO A 344 27.75 5.38 1.71
CA PRO A 344 27.44 6.57 2.50
C PRO A 344 25.95 6.93 2.56
N ARG A 345 25.16 6.59 1.52
CA ARG A 345 23.71 6.79 1.47
C ARG A 345 22.96 5.95 2.53
N ALA A 346 23.55 4.88 3.05
CA ALA A 346 23.01 4.14 4.19
C ALA A 346 22.92 5.00 5.46
N LEU A 347 23.98 5.77 5.75
CA LEU A 347 24.01 6.72 6.87
C LEU A 347 23.00 7.86 6.64
N MET A 348 22.86 8.34 5.40
CA MET A 348 21.85 9.35 5.03
C MET A 348 20.41 8.84 5.21
N ALA A 349 20.13 7.60 4.80
CA ALA A 349 18.82 6.96 4.93
C ALA A 349 18.38 6.83 6.40
N VAL A 350 19.28 6.34 7.27
CA VAL A 350 19.01 6.25 8.71
C VAL A 350 18.94 7.65 9.35
N ALA A 351 19.73 8.61 8.88
CA ALA A 351 19.69 9.98 9.39
C ALA A 351 18.41 10.77 9.01
N ALA A 352 17.74 10.40 7.91
CA ALA A 352 16.42 10.92 7.54
C ALA A 352 15.26 10.28 8.33
N SER A 353 15.54 9.22 9.09
CA SER A 353 14.53 8.44 9.83
C SER A 353 14.25 8.99 11.24
N PRO A 354 13.16 8.54 11.90
CA PRO A 354 12.94 8.80 13.33
C PRO A 354 14.07 8.32 14.25
N MET A 355 14.90 7.36 13.82
CA MET A 355 16.05 6.84 14.57
C MET A 355 17.31 7.69 14.45
N SER A 356 17.27 8.81 13.71
CA SER A 356 18.39 9.75 13.50
C SER A 356 19.09 10.14 14.80
N GLU A 357 18.39 10.70 15.78
CA GLU A 357 19.02 11.21 17.02
C GLU A 357 19.59 10.08 17.92
N PRO A 358 18.91 8.95 18.16
CA PRO A 358 19.50 7.79 18.83
C PRO A 358 20.75 7.23 18.13
N VAL A 359 20.73 7.08 16.81
CA VAL A 359 21.90 6.52 16.08
C VAL A 359 23.08 7.49 16.10
N MET A 360 22.85 8.80 15.90
CA MET A 360 23.90 9.80 16.02
C MET A 360 24.48 9.89 17.44
N GLN A 361 23.67 9.59 18.47
CA GLN A 361 24.18 9.44 19.85
C GLN A 361 25.14 8.27 19.98
N VAL A 362 24.74 7.06 19.57
CA VAL A 362 25.59 5.86 19.63
C VAL A 362 26.87 6.03 18.81
N LEU A 363 26.81 6.66 17.63
CA LEU A 363 27.99 7.00 16.84
C LEU A 363 28.94 7.98 17.56
N THR A 364 28.41 8.85 18.42
CA THR A 364 29.23 9.74 19.26
C THR A 364 29.86 8.98 20.42
N GLU A 365 29.07 8.20 21.15
CA GLU A 365 29.49 7.42 22.33
C GLU A 365 30.49 6.31 21.99
N ARG A 366 30.41 5.72 20.79
CA ARG A 366 31.39 4.77 20.24
C ARG A 366 32.63 5.43 19.62
N GLY A 367 32.72 6.77 19.59
CA GLY A 367 33.84 7.50 18.99
C GLY A 367 33.89 7.54 17.46
N LEU A 368 32.87 7.02 16.77
CA LEU A 368 32.82 6.82 15.32
C LEU A 368 32.49 8.10 14.52
N VAL A 369 32.46 9.27 15.17
CA VAL A 369 32.11 10.56 14.57
C VAL A 369 32.97 10.89 13.35
N ASN A 370 34.29 10.74 13.46
CA ASN A 370 35.21 11.09 12.39
C ASN A 370 35.04 10.18 11.17
N ASP A 371 34.80 8.89 11.38
CA ASP A 371 34.58 7.92 10.31
C ASP A 371 33.24 8.17 9.61
N ALA A 372 32.20 8.50 10.38
CA ALA A 372 30.88 8.88 9.85
C ALA A 372 30.96 10.16 9.01
N LEU A 373 31.71 11.18 9.49
CA LEU A 373 31.99 12.39 8.71
C LEU A 373 32.78 12.08 7.44
N GLN A 374 33.84 11.27 7.51
CA GLN A 374 34.64 10.93 6.35
C GLN A 374 33.85 10.16 5.27
N ARG A 375 32.86 9.34 5.66
CA ARG A 375 31.93 8.72 4.69
C ARG A 375 31.07 9.76 3.96
N LEU A 376 30.58 10.77 4.68
CA LEU A 376 29.80 11.87 4.09
C LEU A 376 30.67 12.76 3.21
N ASP A 377 31.93 13.01 3.58
CA ASP A 377 32.89 13.78 2.78
C ASP A 377 33.19 13.08 1.43
N ARG A 378 33.30 11.74 1.42
CA ARG A 378 33.43 10.94 0.18
C ARG A 378 32.18 11.04 -0.72
N PHE A 379 31.00 11.22 -0.12
CA PHE A 379 29.76 11.46 -0.88
C PHE A 379 29.69 12.90 -1.39
N GLU A 380 30.02 13.92 -0.58
CA GLU A 380 29.99 15.32 -1.01
C GLU A 380 31.03 15.66 -2.09
N SER A 381 32.14 14.93 -2.12
CA SER A 381 33.20 15.09 -3.13
C SER A 381 32.97 14.29 -4.43
N ALA A 382 31.90 13.48 -4.51
CA ALA A 382 31.46 12.92 -5.78
C ALA A 382 30.96 14.05 -6.72
N PRO A 383 31.39 14.09 -7.99
CA PRO A 383 30.97 15.14 -8.91
C PRO A 383 29.45 15.10 -9.11
N GLY A 384 28.79 16.26 -9.04
CA GLY A 384 27.35 16.44 -9.33
C GLY A 384 26.37 16.18 -8.18
N ASN A 385 26.85 16.11 -6.93
CA ASN A 385 26.06 16.17 -5.69
C ASN A 385 24.90 17.20 -5.77
N THR A 386 23.67 16.80 -5.39
CA THR A 386 22.48 17.65 -5.46
C THR A 386 22.28 18.50 -4.20
N ALA A 387 21.64 19.67 -4.34
CA ALA A 387 21.39 20.57 -3.20
C ALA A 387 20.52 19.95 -2.08
N VAL A 388 19.69 18.95 -2.40
CA VAL A 388 18.94 18.16 -1.40
C VAL A 388 19.90 17.26 -0.61
N ALA A 389 20.79 16.56 -1.32
CA ALA A 389 21.77 15.66 -0.72
C ALA A 389 22.78 16.42 0.15
N SER A 390 23.31 17.55 -0.31
CA SER A 390 24.17 18.43 0.51
C SER A 390 23.43 18.97 1.74
N GLY A 391 22.12 19.25 1.63
CA GLY A 391 21.27 19.67 2.75
C GLY A 391 21.13 18.60 3.83
N ILE A 392 20.99 17.33 3.44
CA ILE A 392 20.96 16.18 4.36
C ILE A 392 22.32 16.00 5.02
N VAL A 393 23.43 16.04 4.27
CA VAL A 393 24.78 15.93 4.83
C VAL A 393 25.07 17.05 5.84
N ALA A 394 24.67 18.28 5.54
CA ALA A 394 24.86 19.42 6.44
C ALA A 394 24.10 19.26 7.78
N ASP A 395 22.89 18.70 7.78
CA ASP A 395 22.14 18.37 9.01
C ASP A 395 22.83 17.26 9.83
N ILE A 396 23.31 16.20 9.17
CA ILE A 396 24.06 15.12 9.83
C ILE A 396 25.34 15.65 10.48
N ARG A 397 26.14 16.42 9.73
CA ARG A 397 27.37 17.06 10.22
C ARG A 397 27.05 17.97 11.41
N ALA A 398 25.97 18.75 11.35
CA ALA A 398 25.53 19.60 12.46
C ALA A 398 25.11 18.80 13.71
N LYS A 399 24.40 17.67 13.55
CA LYS A 399 24.01 16.78 14.67
C LYS A 399 25.23 16.16 15.35
N LEU A 400 26.12 15.55 14.56
CA LEU A 400 27.34 14.91 15.04
C LEU A 400 28.26 15.90 15.78
N THR A 401 28.61 17.03 15.16
CA THR A 401 29.52 18.01 15.78
C THR A 401 28.92 18.63 17.05
N ARG A 402 27.61 18.91 17.10
CA ARG A 402 26.95 19.41 18.32
C ARG A 402 26.93 18.40 19.47
N ARG A 403 26.89 17.10 19.18
CA ARG A 403 26.93 16.03 20.20
C ARG A 403 28.34 15.80 20.71
N SER A 404 29.33 15.70 19.81
CA SER A 404 30.75 15.62 20.19
C SER A 404 31.20 16.80 21.06
N ALA A 405 30.83 18.04 20.70
CA ALA A 405 31.15 19.25 21.47
C ALA A 405 30.44 19.36 22.84
N ARG A 406 29.56 18.41 23.19
CA ARG A 406 28.94 18.30 24.54
C ARG A 406 29.55 17.18 25.39
N GLN A 407 30.45 16.37 24.82
CA GLN A 407 31.15 15.30 25.53
C GLN A 407 32.64 15.62 25.78
N SER A 408 33.18 16.67 25.15
CA SER A 408 34.44 17.29 25.57
C SER A 408 34.24 18.05 26.90
N PRO A 409 35.07 17.79 27.93
CA PRO A 409 35.00 18.48 29.23
C PRO A 409 35.62 19.89 29.22
#